data_AF-A0A9X8VIA1-F1
#
_entry.id   AF-A0A9X8VIA1-F1
#
_cell.length_a   1.000
_cell.length_b   1.000
_cell.length_c   1.000
_cell.angle_alpha   90.00
_cell.angle_beta   90.00
_cell.angle_gamma   90.00
#
_symmetry.space_group_name_H-M   'P 1'
#
loop_
_entity.id
_entity.type
_entity.pdbx_description
1 polymer ?
#
loop_
_entity_poly.entity_id
_entity_poly.type
_entity_poly.pdbx_seq_one_letter_code
_entity_poly.pdbx_strand_id
1 'polypeptide(L)'
;DKRRSGFLIPNAKYGSNNGFEFMLPYYWNIAPNYDATITPHYMSKRGLQWQTEFRYLVQPGLGLMEFDWLPDDKEYGKDNDDSKRWLFYWNHNGVMDQVWRFNVDYTKVSDYKYFTDLDSKYGSTTDGYATQKFSLGYANENWNATLSSKQFQIFDNTDRTWSQTYKVQPQLDLNYYKNDLGPFDFHIYGQAAKFTSVNPYSPDATRLHMEPTLSLPLTNGWASLNTEAKVMATHYQQDIPDGFAANYAMRNQVSAADAPNLDNSVNR
;
A
#
# COMPACT_ATOMS: atom_id res chain seq x y z
N ASP A 1 25.53 -10.63 -26.06
CA ASP A 1 26.36 -9.67 -25.32
C ASP A 1 26.10 -9.84 -23.83
N LYS A 2 27.13 -10.05 -23.00
CA LYS A 2 26.95 -10.23 -21.54
C LYS A 2 26.95 -8.84 -20.90
N ARG A 3 25.89 -8.47 -20.18
CA ARG A 3 25.84 -7.21 -19.42
C ARG A 3 27.06 -7.14 -18.49
N ARG A 4 27.77 -6.00 -18.49
CA ARG A 4 28.97 -5.79 -17.68
C ARG A 4 28.64 -4.83 -16.53
N SER A 5 29.28 -5.04 -15.39
CA SER A 5 29.24 -4.11 -14.25
C SER A 5 30.16 -2.93 -14.51
N GLY A 6 29.84 -1.76 -13.96
CA GLY A 6 30.66 -0.57 -14.11
C GLY A 6 29.96 0.71 -13.66
N PHE A 7 30.72 1.80 -13.62
CA PHE A 7 30.17 3.12 -13.35
C PHE A 7 29.29 3.59 -14.52
N LEU A 8 28.13 4.12 -14.18
CA LEU A 8 27.29 4.86 -15.10
C LEU A 8 27.76 6.32 -15.15
N ILE A 9 27.27 7.07 -16.14
CA ILE A 9 27.58 8.50 -16.27
C ILE A 9 27.09 9.21 -14.99
N PRO A 10 27.99 9.90 -14.26
CA PRO A 10 27.59 10.66 -13.08
C PRO A 10 26.72 11.85 -13.49
N ASN A 11 25.93 12.33 -12.55
CA ASN A 11 25.18 13.56 -12.75
C ASN A 11 25.40 14.50 -11.55
N ALA A 12 25.11 15.78 -11.77
CA ALA A 12 25.16 16.79 -10.75
C ALA A 12 23.97 17.73 -10.89
N LYS A 13 23.48 18.25 -9.77
CA LYS A 13 22.39 19.22 -9.73
C LYS A 13 22.64 20.24 -8.62
N TYR A 14 21.93 21.36 -8.68
CA TYR A 14 21.99 22.39 -7.66
C TYR A 14 20.58 22.84 -7.31
N GLY A 15 20.25 22.85 -6.02
CA GLY A 15 18.92 23.20 -5.52
C GLY A 15 18.96 23.98 -4.22
N SER A 16 17.86 24.67 -3.91
CA SER A 16 17.72 25.43 -2.66
C SER A 16 17.76 24.54 -1.42
N ASN A 17 17.13 23.35 -1.50
CA ASN A 17 16.96 22.44 -0.36
C ASN A 17 18.26 21.70 -0.02
N ASN A 18 18.93 21.12 -1.02
CA ASN A 18 20.06 20.21 -0.81
C ASN A 18 21.43 20.84 -1.15
N GLY A 19 21.45 22.01 -1.79
CA GLY A 19 22.66 22.67 -2.25
C GLY A 19 23.23 22.03 -3.51
N PHE A 20 24.56 21.88 -3.58
CA PHE A 20 25.23 21.13 -4.64
C PHE A 20 25.08 19.63 -4.41
N GLU A 21 24.70 18.91 -5.45
CA GLU A 21 24.45 17.47 -5.40
C GLU A 21 25.23 16.75 -6.49
N PHE A 22 25.81 15.60 -6.14
CA PHE A 22 26.60 14.76 -7.03
C PHE A 22 26.24 13.29 -6.85
N MET A 23 25.89 12.60 -7.94
CA MET A 23 25.52 11.19 -7.94
C MET A 23 26.50 10.39 -8.79
N LEU A 24 26.99 9.27 -8.26
CA LEU A 24 27.92 8.37 -8.96
C LEU A 24 27.38 6.93 -9.02
N PRO A 25 26.45 6.61 -9.93
CA PRO A 25 25.82 5.30 -9.95
C PRO A 25 26.82 4.22 -10.38
N TYR A 26 26.86 3.11 -9.65
CA TYR A 26 27.60 1.91 -10.01
C TYR A 26 26.64 0.76 -10.30
N TYR A 27 26.61 0.31 -11.55
CA TYR A 27 25.79 -0.81 -11.98
C TYR A 27 26.52 -2.14 -11.73
N TRP A 28 25.82 -3.07 -11.08
CA TRP A 28 26.31 -4.40 -10.76
C TRP A 28 25.41 -5.46 -11.40
N ASN A 29 25.90 -6.07 -12.47
CA ASN A 29 25.26 -7.25 -13.06
C ASN A 29 25.64 -8.49 -12.26
N ILE A 30 24.71 -9.03 -11.47
CA ILE A 30 24.96 -10.16 -10.57
C ILE A 30 24.71 -11.49 -11.30
N ALA A 31 23.56 -11.60 -11.96
CA ALA A 31 23.17 -12.75 -12.76
C ALA A 31 22.24 -12.33 -13.91
N PRO A 32 21.96 -13.20 -14.90
CA PRO A 32 21.09 -12.85 -16.04
C PRO A 32 19.69 -12.35 -15.65
N ASN A 33 19.21 -12.72 -14.47
CA ASN A 33 17.86 -12.45 -13.98
C ASN A 33 17.80 -11.55 -12.73
N TYR A 34 18.92 -11.00 -12.26
CA TYR A 34 18.92 -9.96 -11.22
C TYR A 34 20.17 -9.08 -11.28
N ASP A 35 19.97 -7.79 -11.05
CA ASP A 35 21.01 -6.76 -11.01
C ASP A 35 20.77 -5.74 -9.91
N ALA A 36 21.80 -4.97 -9.60
CA ALA A 36 21.74 -3.90 -8.61
C ALA A 36 22.40 -2.62 -9.13
N THR A 37 21.96 -1.46 -8.65
CA THR A 37 22.63 -0.18 -8.85
C THR A 37 22.83 0.48 -7.50
N ILE A 38 24.08 0.75 -7.15
CA ILE A 38 24.44 1.45 -5.91
C ILE A 38 24.86 2.87 -6.29
N THR A 39 24.17 3.87 -5.76
CA THR A 39 24.40 5.27 -6.08
C THR A 39 24.75 6.04 -4.81
N PRO A 40 26.03 6.37 -4.58
CA PRO A 40 26.40 7.41 -3.64
C PRO A 40 25.87 8.74 -4.16
N HIS A 41 25.02 9.37 -3.36
CA HIS A 41 24.39 10.65 -3.64
C HIS A 41 24.84 11.66 -2.58
N TYR A 42 25.82 12.48 -2.94
CA TYR A 42 26.33 13.52 -2.07
C TYR A 42 25.47 14.78 -2.18
N MET A 43 25.04 15.33 -1.06
CA MET A 43 24.28 16.57 -0.95
C MET A 43 25.02 17.54 -0.01
N SER A 44 25.45 18.70 -0.52
CA SER A 44 26.34 19.59 0.22
C SER A 44 25.74 20.12 1.53
N LYS A 45 24.42 20.32 1.59
CA LYS A 45 23.72 20.80 2.79
C LYS A 45 23.31 19.68 3.76
N ARG A 46 23.13 18.45 3.28
CA ARG A 46 22.56 17.35 4.07
C ARG A 46 23.58 16.29 4.46
N GLY A 47 24.30 15.72 3.50
CA GLY A 47 25.24 14.61 3.75
C GLY A 47 25.39 13.66 2.56
N LEU A 48 25.95 12.48 2.82
CA LEU A 48 26.08 11.41 1.83
C LEU A 48 24.95 10.40 2.01
N GLN A 49 24.09 10.27 1.01
CA GLN A 49 23.06 9.23 0.93
C GLN A 49 23.56 8.06 0.08
N TRP A 50 23.16 6.85 0.45
CA TRP A 50 23.35 5.64 -0.33
C TRP A 50 22.01 5.19 -0.88
N GLN A 51 21.85 5.21 -2.20
CA GLN A 51 20.64 4.70 -2.88
C GLN A 51 20.97 3.34 -3.49
N THR A 52 20.14 2.33 -3.22
CA THR A 52 20.37 0.96 -3.68
C THR A 52 19.13 0.43 -4.37
N GLU A 53 19.18 0.37 -5.69
CA GLU A 53 18.14 -0.21 -6.55
C GLU A 53 18.50 -1.68 -6.81
N PHE A 54 17.62 -2.62 -6.48
CA PHE A 54 17.77 -4.05 -6.77
C PHE A 54 16.61 -4.53 -7.63
N ARG A 55 16.90 -5.12 -8.79
CA ARG A 55 15.88 -5.61 -9.72
C ARG A 55 16.05 -7.10 -9.92
N TYR A 56 14.93 -7.81 -9.97
CA TYR A 56 14.93 -9.25 -10.14
C TYR A 56 13.80 -9.73 -11.05
N LEU A 57 14.04 -10.87 -11.68
CA LEU A 57 13.08 -11.65 -12.45
C LEU A 57 13.17 -13.11 -11.97
N VAL A 58 12.09 -13.59 -11.37
CA VAL A 58 11.95 -14.94 -10.82
C VAL A 58 10.65 -15.56 -11.33
N GLN A 59 10.46 -16.87 -11.12
CA GLN A 59 9.22 -17.56 -11.54
C GLN A 59 7.94 -16.90 -11.00
N PRO A 60 7.87 -16.48 -9.71
CA PRO A 60 6.71 -15.76 -9.19
C PRO A 60 6.46 -14.37 -9.81
N GLY A 61 7.42 -13.80 -10.56
CA GLY A 61 7.26 -12.48 -11.17
C GLY A 61 8.55 -11.66 -11.26
N LEU A 62 8.39 -10.42 -11.70
CA LEU A 62 9.44 -9.40 -11.66
C LEU A 62 9.28 -8.53 -10.43
N GLY A 63 10.36 -7.93 -9.97
CA GLY A 63 10.28 -6.93 -8.92
C GLY A 63 11.47 -6.01 -8.85
N LEU A 64 11.25 -4.93 -8.11
CA LEU A 64 12.22 -3.89 -7.82
C LEU A 64 12.15 -3.58 -6.34
N MET A 65 13.30 -3.53 -5.69
CA MET A 65 13.47 -3.00 -4.34
C MET A 65 14.36 -1.77 -4.39
N GLU A 66 14.01 -0.72 -3.65
CA GLU A 66 14.91 0.41 -3.38
C GLU A 66 15.16 0.49 -1.88
N PHE A 67 16.41 0.74 -1.51
CA PHE A 67 16.75 1.18 -0.17
C PHE A 67 17.66 2.40 -0.23
N ASP A 68 17.11 3.53 0.21
CA ASP A 68 17.84 4.78 0.36
C ASP A 68 18.18 4.98 1.82
N TRP A 69 19.45 5.31 2.11
CA TRP A 69 19.92 5.51 3.48
C TRP A 69 20.83 6.72 3.59
N LEU A 70 20.41 7.69 4.41
CA LEU A 70 21.16 8.87 4.79
C LEU A 70 21.44 8.80 6.30
N PRO A 71 22.65 8.42 6.73
CA PRO A 71 22.96 8.18 8.13
C PRO A 71 22.97 9.44 8.99
N ASP A 72 23.26 10.59 8.41
CA ASP A 72 23.34 11.87 9.11
C ASP A 72 22.88 13.01 8.18
N ASP A 73 21.64 13.46 8.33
CA ASP A 73 21.09 14.64 7.65
C ASP A 73 21.31 15.90 8.49
N LYS A 74 22.30 16.71 8.09
CA LYS A 74 22.68 17.95 8.79
C LYS A 74 21.61 19.03 8.80
N GLU A 75 20.66 19.01 7.86
CA GLU A 75 19.57 19.99 7.84
C GLU A 75 18.42 19.52 8.71
N TYR A 76 18.05 18.24 8.60
CA TYR A 76 16.99 17.65 9.41
C TYR A 76 17.36 17.52 10.89
N GLY A 77 18.62 17.21 11.19
CA GLY A 77 19.15 17.06 12.56
C GLY A 77 19.26 18.35 13.37
N LYS A 78 19.01 19.53 12.76
CA LYS A 78 18.97 20.80 13.52
C LYS A 78 17.76 20.88 14.45
N ASP A 79 16.65 20.27 14.03
CA ASP A 79 15.36 20.34 14.71
C ASP A 79 14.92 18.98 15.30
N ASN A 80 15.72 17.92 15.13
CA ASN A 80 15.36 16.55 15.51
C ASN A 80 16.55 15.82 16.16
N ASP A 81 16.26 15.00 17.17
CA ASP A 81 17.27 14.20 17.89
C ASP A 81 17.85 13.04 17.03
N ASP A 82 17.08 12.52 16.07
CA ASP A 82 17.55 11.51 15.10
C ASP A 82 17.65 12.13 13.71
N SER A 83 18.86 12.23 13.18
CA SER A 83 19.15 12.77 11.84
C SER A 83 19.15 11.70 10.74
N LYS A 84 18.90 10.43 11.09
CA LYS A 84 18.89 9.32 10.11
C LYS A 84 17.62 9.37 9.28
N ARG A 85 17.78 9.27 7.97
CA ARG A 85 16.66 9.22 7.02
C ARG A 85 16.79 8.06 6.07
N TRP A 86 15.68 7.40 5.80
CA TRP A 86 15.68 6.23 4.93
C TRP A 86 14.35 6.06 4.21
N LEU A 87 14.43 5.42 3.05
CA LEU A 87 13.29 4.94 2.29
C LEU A 87 13.49 3.47 1.97
N PHE A 88 12.44 2.70 2.13
CA PHE A 88 12.37 1.34 1.59
C PHE A 88 11.16 1.25 0.66
N TYR A 89 11.42 0.83 -0.57
CA TYR A 89 10.42 0.58 -1.59
C TYR A 89 10.53 -0.87 -2.05
N TRP A 90 9.39 -1.51 -2.25
CA TRP A 90 9.32 -2.82 -2.88
C TRP A 90 8.08 -2.91 -3.76
N ASN A 91 8.32 -3.11 -5.05
CA ASN A 91 7.30 -3.44 -6.02
C ASN A 91 7.54 -4.83 -6.58
N HIS A 92 6.49 -5.64 -6.62
CA HIS A 92 6.51 -6.96 -7.22
C HIS A 92 5.20 -7.21 -7.96
N ASN A 93 5.29 -7.75 -9.16
CA ASN A 93 4.15 -8.18 -9.92
C ASN A 93 4.49 -9.49 -10.63
N GLY A 94 3.60 -10.48 -10.50
CA GLY A 94 3.71 -11.66 -11.32
C GLY A 94 2.52 -12.59 -11.27
N VAL A 95 2.45 -13.39 -12.32
CA VAL A 95 1.47 -14.47 -12.49
C VAL A 95 2.27 -15.75 -12.72
N MET A 96 2.09 -16.73 -11.84
CA MET A 96 2.76 -18.03 -11.92
C MET A 96 1.74 -19.10 -12.26
N ASP A 97 2.10 -19.99 -13.18
CA ASP A 97 1.25 -21.09 -13.66
C ASP A 97 -0.14 -20.64 -14.12
N GLN A 98 -0.26 -19.40 -14.61
CA GLN A 98 -1.50 -18.73 -15.07
C GLN A 98 -2.56 -18.49 -13.96
N VAL A 99 -2.41 -19.11 -12.78
CA VAL A 99 -3.43 -19.10 -11.72
C VAL A 99 -2.99 -18.33 -10.47
N TRP A 100 -1.72 -18.42 -10.08
CA TRP A 100 -1.21 -17.72 -8.90
C TRP A 100 -0.86 -16.29 -9.25
N ARG A 101 -1.26 -15.34 -8.40
CA ARG A 101 -1.06 -13.90 -8.59
C ARG A 101 -0.35 -13.34 -7.37
N PHE A 102 0.82 -12.74 -7.56
CA PHE A 102 1.62 -12.13 -6.52
C PHE A 102 1.72 -10.63 -6.81
N ASN A 103 1.32 -9.79 -5.84
CA ASN A 103 1.58 -8.36 -5.95
C ASN A 103 2.05 -7.78 -4.62
N VAL A 104 3.09 -6.96 -4.69
CA VAL A 104 3.57 -6.13 -3.59
C VAL A 104 3.68 -4.70 -4.09
N ASP A 105 3.15 -3.77 -3.31
CA ASP A 105 3.28 -2.34 -3.49
C ASP A 105 3.54 -1.73 -2.11
N TYR A 106 4.81 -1.62 -1.76
CA TYR A 106 5.24 -1.26 -0.42
C TYR A 106 6.20 -0.08 -0.46
N THR A 107 5.81 1.01 0.19
CA THR A 107 6.66 2.17 0.45
C THR A 107 6.64 2.47 1.94
N LYS A 108 7.81 2.66 2.54
CA LYS A 108 7.95 3.13 3.90
C LYS A 108 9.13 4.08 4.00
N VAL A 109 8.92 5.19 4.70
CA VAL A 109 9.94 6.21 4.93
C VAL A 109 10.14 6.46 6.41
N SER A 110 11.30 6.99 6.77
CA SER A 110 11.68 7.32 8.15
C SER A 110 10.76 8.35 8.80
N ASP A 111 10.33 9.35 8.03
CA ASP A 111 9.66 10.55 8.54
C ASP A 111 8.70 11.13 7.49
N TYR A 112 7.75 11.96 7.94
CA TYR A 112 6.72 12.53 7.06
C TYR A 112 7.25 13.62 6.10
N LYS A 113 8.47 14.14 6.30
CA LYS A 113 9.10 15.14 5.41
C LYS A 113 9.96 14.50 4.33
N TYR A 114 10.09 13.18 4.28
CA TYR A 114 11.05 12.49 3.42
C TYR A 114 10.97 12.97 1.97
N PHE A 115 9.80 12.88 1.35
CA PHE A 115 9.61 13.28 -0.06
C PHE A 115 9.56 14.78 -0.29
N THR A 116 9.41 15.58 0.77
CA THR A 116 9.53 17.06 0.70
C THR A 116 10.98 17.49 0.58
N ASP A 117 11.88 16.73 1.20
CA ASP A 117 13.29 17.08 1.37
C ASP A 117 14.24 16.33 0.42
N LEU A 118 13.96 15.06 0.17
CA LEU A 118 14.84 14.13 -0.53
C LEU A 118 14.16 13.64 -1.81
N ASP A 119 14.90 13.74 -2.92
CA ASP A 119 14.41 13.28 -4.21
C ASP A 119 14.44 11.75 -4.28
N SER A 120 13.34 11.17 -4.77
CA SER A 120 13.22 9.74 -5.04
C SER A 120 12.40 9.52 -6.32
N LYS A 121 12.61 8.37 -6.98
CA LYS A 121 11.74 7.94 -8.09
C LYS A 121 10.42 7.35 -7.60
N TYR A 122 10.35 6.97 -6.32
CA TYR A 122 9.29 6.13 -5.75
C TYR A 122 8.32 6.89 -4.86
N GLY A 123 8.41 8.22 -4.85
CA GLY A 123 7.47 9.12 -4.22
C GLY A 123 7.82 10.57 -4.53
N SER A 124 6.91 11.47 -4.21
CA SER A 124 6.99 12.88 -4.56
C SER A 124 6.49 13.79 -3.44
N THR A 125 6.81 15.08 -3.54
CA THR A 125 6.36 16.12 -2.59
C THR A 125 4.84 16.27 -2.53
N THR A 126 4.11 15.82 -3.56
CA THR A 126 2.64 15.87 -3.61
C THR A 126 1.97 14.69 -2.94
N ASP A 127 2.73 13.67 -2.55
CA ASP A 127 2.18 12.48 -1.93
C ASP A 127 1.76 12.81 -0.48
N GLY A 128 0.49 12.55 -0.15
CA GLY A 128 -0.02 12.70 1.21
C GLY A 128 0.16 11.45 2.08
N TYR A 129 0.56 10.32 1.48
CA TYR A 129 0.77 9.04 2.16
C TYR A 129 1.60 8.07 1.34
N ALA A 130 2.17 7.07 1.99
CA ALA A 130 2.79 5.90 1.36
C ALA A 130 1.92 4.63 1.53
N THR A 131 1.78 3.87 0.45
CA THR A 131 1.02 2.61 0.41
C THR A 131 1.88 1.44 0.89
N GLN A 132 1.30 0.54 1.69
CA GLN A 132 1.93 -0.69 2.17
C GLN A 132 0.97 -1.85 1.94
N LYS A 133 1.02 -2.42 0.74
CA LYS A 133 0.10 -3.46 0.28
C LYS A 133 0.83 -4.73 -0.13
N PHE A 134 0.33 -5.84 0.37
CA PHE A 134 0.70 -7.19 -0.06
C PHE A 134 -0.57 -7.91 -0.52
N SER A 135 -0.48 -8.67 -1.60
CA SER A 135 -1.57 -9.54 -2.04
C SER A 135 -1.07 -10.83 -2.67
N LEU A 136 -1.71 -11.92 -2.27
CA LEU A 136 -1.55 -13.25 -2.81
C LEU A 136 -2.92 -13.72 -3.28
N GLY A 137 -3.02 -14.07 -4.55
CA GLY A 137 -4.26 -14.54 -5.16
C GLY A 137 -4.11 -15.86 -5.88
N TYR A 138 -5.21 -16.58 -5.97
CA TYR A 138 -5.41 -17.70 -6.88
C TYR A 138 -6.65 -17.37 -7.72
N ALA A 139 -6.55 -17.46 -9.05
CA ALA A 139 -7.71 -17.33 -9.91
C ALA A 139 -7.66 -18.33 -11.06
N ASN A 140 -8.78 -19.00 -11.28
CA ASN A 140 -9.03 -19.80 -12.47
C ASN A 140 -10.26 -19.23 -13.21
N GLU A 141 -10.84 -20.02 -14.11
CA GLU A 141 -11.96 -19.61 -14.96
C GLU A 141 -13.23 -19.23 -14.16
N ASN A 142 -13.58 -20.00 -13.13
CA ASN A 142 -14.86 -19.87 -12.44
C ASN A 142 -14.75 -19.27 -11.04
N TRP A 143 -13.56 -19.17 -10.45
CA TRP A 143 -13.41 -18.57 -9.15
C TRP A 143 -12.05 -17.92 -8.94
N ASN A 144 -12.03 -16.95 -8.02
CA ASN A 144 -10.81 -16.37 -7.52
C ASN A 144 -10.88 -16.12 -6.01
N ALA A 145 -9.73 -16.25 -5.36
CA ALA A 145 -9.52 -15.88 -3.98
C ALA A 145 -8.29 -14.97 -3.89
N THR A 146 -8.39 -13.88 -3.15
CA THR A 146 -7.29 -12.96 -2.91
C THR A 146 -7.17 -12.68 -1.42
N LEU A 147 -6.03 -13.04 -0.84
CA LEU A 147 -5.63 -12.63 0.49
C LEU A 147 -4.77 -11.37 0.36
N SER A 148 -5.10 -10.32 1.09
CA SER A 148 -4.36 -9.07 1.07
C SER A 148 -4.17 -8.47 2.46
N SER A 149 -3.10 -7.69 2.59
CA SER A 149 -2.81 -6.83 3.74
C SER A 149 -2.61 -5.42 3.21
N LYS A 150 -3.32 -4.45 3.77
CA LYS A 150 -3.31 -3.05 3.33
C LYS A 150 -3.06 -2.14 4.53
N GLN A 151 -2.05 -1.31 4.43
CA GLN A 151 -1.72 -0.28 5.40
C GLN A 151 -1.28 0.98 4.65
N PHE A 152 -1.43 2.13 5.29
CA PHE A 152 -0.95 3.41 4.77
C PHE A 152 -0.15 4.14 5.83
N GLN A 153 0.90 4.85 5.41
CA GLN A 153 1.67 5.77 6.23
C GLN A 153 1.31 7.19 5.77
N ILE A 154 0.46 7.89 6.54
CA ILE A 154 0.07 9.27 6.24
C ILE A 154 1.22 10.22 6.56
N PHE A 155 1.46 11.19 5.68
CA PHE A 155 2.45 12.24 5.88
C PHE A 155 1.76 13.49 6.43
N ASP A 156 1.72 13.60 7.75
CA ASP A 156 1.18 14.76 8.45
C ASP A 156 2.11 15.15 9.61
N ASN A 157 2.28 16.45 9.80
CA ASN A 157 3.04 17.06 10.90
C ASN A 157 2.13 17.50 12.06
N THR A 158 0.81 17.37 11.92
CA THR A 158 -0.03 17.57 13.09
C THR A 158 0.28 16.45 14.07
N ASP A 159 0.76 16.84 15.25
CA ASP A 159 1.06 15.97 16.40
C ASP A 159 -0.24 15.36 16.98
N ARG A 160 -1.17 14.98 16.09
CA ARG A 160 -2.25 14.06 16.36
C ARG A 160 -1.55 12.73 16.53
N THR A 161 -1.07 12.49 17.75
CA THR A 161 -0.42 11.27 18.26
C THR A 161 -1.22 9.98 17.99
N TRP A 162 -2.36 10.07 17.29
CA TRP A 162 -3.37 9.08 16.99
C TRP A 162 -3.83 9.16 15.53
N SER A 163 -2.93 8.85 14.57
CA SER A 163 -3.32 8.59 13.17
C SER A 163 -4.54 7.65 13.13
N GLN A 164 -5.65 8.09 12.53
CA GLN A 164 -6.89 7.30 12.36
C GLN A 164 -6.80 6.27 11.25
N THR A 165 -5.60 6.06 10.73
CA THR A 165 -5.45 5.26 9.55
C THR A 165 -5.69 3.81 9.93
N TYR A 166 -6.82 3.31 9.45
CA TYR A 166 -7.12 1.90 9.54
C TYR A 166 -6.19 1.13 8.62
N LYS A 167 -5.81 -0.04 9.10
CA LYS A 167 -5.14 -1.10 8.35
C LYS A 167 -6.17 -2.21 8.16
N VAL A 168 -6.09 -2.90 7.03
CA VAL A 168 -6.91 -4.08 6.76
C VAL A 168 -5.99 -5.27 6.70
N GLN A 169 -5.97 -6.05 7.78
CA GLN A 169 -4.98 -7.10 8.01
C GLN A 169 -5.60 -8.29 8.78
N PRO A 170 -5.92 -9.41 8.11
CA PRO A 170 -5.99 -9.61 6.66
C PRO A 170 -7.35 -9.19 6.05
N GLN A 171 -7.38 -9.07 4.73
CA GLN A 171 -8.59 -9.05 3.90
C GLN A 171 -8.56 -10.27 2.96
N LEU A 172 -9.57 -11.11 3.03
CA LEU A 172 -9.82 -12.22 2.11
C LEU A 172 -11.03 -11.87 1.25
N ASP A 173 -10.83 -11.80 -0.06
CA ASP A 173 -11.89 -11.63 -1.06
C ASP A 173 -12.05 -12.93 -1.85
N LEU A 174 -13.28 -13.38 -2.05
CA LEU A 174 -13.66 -14.59 -2.78
C LEU A 174 -14.70 -14.23 -3.84
N ASN A 175 -14.52 -14.71 -5.06
CA ASN A 175 -15.51 -14.60 -6.13
C ASN A 175 -15.72 -15.97 -6.76
N TYR A 176 -16.97 -16.31 -7.02
CA TYR A 176 -17.35 -17.48 -7.81
C TYR A 176 -18.35 -17.06 -8.90
N TYR A 177 -18.10 -17.50 -10.12
CA TYR A 177 -18.87 -17.20 -11.32
C TYR A 177 -19.38 -18.50 -11.94
N LYS A 178 -20.66 -18.51 -12.24
CA LYS A 178 -21.32 -19.57 -12.98
C LYS A 178 -22.26 -18.95 -14.00
N ASN A 179 -21.74 -18.81 -15.21
CA ASN A 179 -22.54 -18.40 -16.36
C ASN A 179 -23.39 -19.58 -16.85
N ASP A 180 -24.38 -19.28 -17.69
CA ASP A 180 -25.23 -20.29 -18.34
C ASP A 180 -26.03 -21.17 -17.34
N LEU A 181 -26.49 -20.59 -16.22
CA LEU A 181 -27.44 -21.21 -15.31
C LEU A 181 -28.86 -21.09 -15.87
N GLY A 182 -29.12 -21.81 -16.96
CA GLY A 182 -30.32 -21.59 -17.78
C GLY A 182 -30.21 -20.25 -18.52
N PRO A 183 -31.21 -19.35 -18.43
CA PRO A 183 -31.09 -18.01 -19.00
C PRO A 183 -30.34 -17.02 -18.10
N PHE A 184 -29.87 -17.45 -16.92
CA PHE A 184 -29.27 -16.58 -15.92
C PHE A 184 -27.76 -16.79 -15.79
N ASP A 185 -27.07 -15.73 -15.39
CA ASP A 185 -25.70 -15.77 -14.90
C ASP A 185 -25.70 -15.58 -13.38
N PHE A 186 -24.93 -16.41 -12.68
CA PHE A 186 -24.79 -16.34 -11.22
C PHE A 186 -23.37 -15.91 -10.84
N HIS A 187 -23.30 -14.93 -9.93
CA HIS A 187 -22.05 -14.50 -9.30
C HIS A 187 -22.26 -14.43 -7.79
N ILE A 188 -21.30 -14.91 -7.01
CA ILE A 188 -21.27 -14.68 -5.57
C ILE A 188 -19.93 -14.09 -5.18
N TYR A 189 -20.00 -12.97 -4.48
CA TYR A 189 -18.86 -12.33 -3.83
C TYR A 189 -18.93 -12.58 -2.32
N GLY A 190 -17.79 -12.92 -1.73
CA GLY A 190 -17.62 -13.08 -0.29
C GLY A 190 -16.39 -12.33 0.18
N GLN A 191 -16.48 -11.68 1.34
CA GLN A 191 -15.35 -10.99 1.95
C GLN A 191 -15.28 -11.25 3.45
N ALA A 192 -14.08 -11.49 3.95
CA ALA A 192 -13.75 -11.44 5.37
C ALA A 192 -12.59 -10.46 5.57
N ALA A 193 -12.78 -9.43 6.40
CA ALA A 193 -11.79 -8.39 6.62
C ALA A 193 -11.66 -8.05 8.11
N LYS A 194 -10.42 -7.91 8.58
CA LYS A 194 -10.11 -7.36 9.91
C LYS A 194 -9.54 -5.95 9.76
N PHE A 195 -10.29 -4.98 10.28
CA PHE A 195 -9.90 -3.58 10.37
C PHE A 195 -9.29 -3.33 11.74
N THR A 196 -8.07 -2.80 11.75
CA THR A 196 -7.37 -2.38 12.96
C THR A 196 -6.87 -0.95 12.81
N SER A 197 -6.87 -0.17 13.88
CA SER A 197 -6.37 1.21 13.84
C SER A 197 -4.95 1.31 14.40
N VAL A 198 -4.20 2.32 13.95
CA VAL A 198 -2.94 2.72 14.62
C VAL A 198 -3.23 3.37 15.98
N ASN A 199 -4.39 4.03 16.11
CA ASN A 199 -4.82 4.65 17.36
C ASN A 199 -5.47 3.62 18.29
N PRO A 200 -4.94 3.38 19.51
CA PRO A 200 -5.47 2.38 20.44
C PRO A 200 -6.89 2.69 20.97
N TYR A 201 -7.37 3.92 20.78
CA TYR A 201 -8.72 4.33 21.19
C TYR A 201 -9.74 4.26 20.05
N SER A 202 -9.33 3.86 18.84
CA SER A 202 -10.27 3.65 17.74
C SER A 202 -10.80 2.22 17.77
N PRO A 203 -12.09 1.97 17.45
CA PRO A 203 -12.64 0.63 17.46
C PRO A 203 -12.04 -0.24 16.37
N ASP A 204 -11.74 -1.50 16.69
CA ASP A 204 -11.38 -2.50 15.70
C ASP A 204 -12.63 -3.24 15.22
N ALA A 205 -12.62 -3.77 14.00
CA ALA A 205 -13.78 -4.46 13.46
C ALA A 205 -13.40 -5.68 12.62
N THR A 206 -14.10 -6.78 12.83
CA THR A 206 -14.13 -7.92 11.90
C THR A 206 -15.42 -7.82 11.09
N ARG A 207 -15.31 -7.76 9.77
CA ARG A 207 -16.45 -7.74 8.85
C ARG A 207 -16.50 -9.01 8.04
N LEU A 208 -17.67 -9.63 8.01
CA LEU A 208 -18.03 -10.68 7.06
C LEU A 208 -19.10 -10.12 6.12
N HIS A 209 -18.95 -10.35 4.83
CA HIS A 209 -19.87 -9.87 3.82
C HIS A 209 -20.09 -10.95 2.76
N MET A 210 -21.34 -11.11 2.33
CA MET A 210 -21.72 -11.96 1.22
C MET A 210 -22.69 -11.23 0.29
N GLU A 211 -22.47 -11.39 -1.01
CA GLU A 211 -23.22 -10.72 -2.05
C GLU A 211 -23.49 -11.69 -3.22
N PRO A 212 -24.54 -12.53 -3.13
CA PRO A 212 -25.03 -13.28 -4.28
C PRO A 212 -25.78 -12.36 -5.25
N THR A 213 -25.49 -12.55 -6.54
CA THR A 213 -26.01 -11.79 -7.67
C THR A 213 -26.51 -12.76 -8.73
N LEU A 214 -27.71 -12.51 -9.26
CA LEU A 214 -28.30 -13.23 -10.38
C LEU A 214 -28.67 -12.23 -11.47
N SER A 215 -28.17 -12.48 -12.69
CA SER A 215 -28.36 -11.58 -13.83
C SER A 215 -29.04 -12.32 -14.99
N LEU A 216 -29.89 -11.61 -15.72
CA LEU A 216 -30.61 -12.11 -16.90
C LEU A 216 -30.28 -11.20 -18.09
N PRO A 217 -29.20 -11.51 -18.84
CA PRO A 217 -28.83 -10.78 -20.03
C PRO A 217 -29.65 -11.26 -21.25
N LEU A 218 -30.41 -10.35 -21.84
CA LEU A 218 -31.19 -10.57 -23.07
C LEU A 218 -30.61 -9.69 -24.18
N THR A 219 -30.07 -10.32 -25.23
CA THR A 219 -29.49 -9.59 -26.38
C THR A 219 -30.09 -10.06 -27.70
N ASN A 220 -30.30 -9.11 -28.61
CA ASN A 220 -30.63 -9.36 -30.01
C ASN A 220 -29.77 -8.44 -30.91
N GLY A 221 -29.95 -8.51 -32.23
CA GLY A 221 -29.10 -7.80 -33.20
C GLY A 221 -29.15 -6.26 -33.15
N TRP A 222 -30.07 -5.64 -32.40
CA TRP A 222 -30.24 -4.18 -32.34
C TRP A 222 -30.42 -3.63 -30.92
N ALA A 223 -30.56 -4.48 -29.90
CA ALA A 223 -30.77 -4.10 -28.51
C ALA A 223 -30.22 -5.13 -27.51
N SER A 224 -29.93 -4.65 -26.30
CA SER A 224 -29.58 -5.47 -25.14
C SER A 224 -30.29 -4.95 -23.90
N LEU A 225 -30.84 -5.86 -23.10
CA LEU A 225 -31.46 -5.60 -21.80
C LEU A 225 -30.85 -6.56 -20.77
N ASN A 226 -30.32 -6.05 -19.67
CA ASN A 226 -29.83 -6.87 -18.57
C ASN A 226 -30.62 -6.56 -17.30
N THR A 227 -31.20 -7.58 -16.68
CA THR A 227 -31.90 -7.45 -15.38
C THR A 227 -31.07 -8.12 -14.31
N GLU A 228 -30.78 -7.42 -13.21
CA GLU A 228 -29.94 -7.93 -12.11
C GLU A 228 -30.70 -7.89 -10.79
N ALA A 229 -30.60 -8.96 -10.01
CA ALA A 229 -31.06 -9.05 -8.63
C ALA A 229 -29.88 -9.40 -7.71
N LYS A 230 -29.72 -8.65 -6.63
CA LYS A 230 -28.59 -8.75 -5.71
C LYS A 230 -29.05 -8.70 -4.27
N VAL A 231 -28.47 -9.54 -3.43
CA VAL A 231 -28.67 -9.50 -1.97
C VAL A 231 -27.35 -9.14 -1.32
N MET A 232 -27.34 -8.12 -0.47
CA MET A 232 -26.17 -7.75 0.33
C MET A 232 -26.42 -8.13 1.77
N ALA A 233 -25.60 -9.02 2.33
CA ALA A 233 -25.68 -9.39 3.75
C ALA A 233 -24.32 -9.18 4.41
N THR A 234 -24.29 -8.35 5.46
CA THR A 234 -23.06 -7.96 6.14
C THR A 234 -23.19 -8.14 7.64
N HIS A 235 -22.21 -8.81 8.24
CA HIS A 235 -22.08 -8.94 9.68
C HIS A 235 -20.82 -8.21 10.15
N TYR A 236 -20.97 -7.42 11.21
CA TYR A 236 -19.89 -6.71 11.89
C TYR A 236 -19.75 -7.23 13.31
N GLN A 237 -18.53 -7.59 13.69
CA GLN A 237 -18.12 -7.76 15.08
C GLN A 237 -17.11 -6.65 15.41
N GLN A 238 -17.48 -5.79 16.34
CA GLN A 238 -16.70 -4.60 16.72
C GLN A 238 -16.11 -4.80 18.13
N ASP A 239 -14.89 -4.31 18.31
CA ASP A 239 -14.20 -4.22 19.60
C ASP A 239 -13.98 -2.73 19.88
N ILE A 240 -14.73 -2.20 20.86
CA ILE A 240 -14.81 -0.77 21.16
C ILE A 240 -14.03 -0.52 22.46
N PRO A 241 -12.90 0.19 22.42
CA PRO A 241 -12.11 0.46 23.60
C PRO A 241 -12.83 1.44 24.54
N ASP A 242 -12.67 1.27 25.86
CA ASP A 242 -13.30 2.11 26.89
C ASP A 242 -13.05 3.62 26.70
N GLY A 243 -11.89 3.98 26.15
CA GLY A 243 -11.51 5.37 25.89
C GLY A 243 -12.09 5.98 24.61
N PHE A 244 -12.88 5.24 23.82
CA PHE A 244 -13.37 5.70 22.51
C PHE A 244 -14.16 7.01 22.58
N ALA A 245 -15.15 7.10 23.48
CA ALA A 245 -16.02 8.29 23.56
C ALA A 245 -15.24 9.56 23.97
N ALA A 246 -14.31 9.42 24.93
CA ALA A 246 -13.43 10.52 25.36
C ALA A 246 -12.46 10.93 24.24
N ASN A 247 -11.91 9.97 23.51
CA ASN A 247 -11.07 10.21 22.34
C ASN A 247 -11.81 10.97 21.24
N TYR A 248 -13.03 10.53 20.93
CA TYR A 248 -13.90 11.14 19.92
C TYR A 248 -14.23 12.60 20.28
N ALA A 249 -14.62 12.84 21.53
CA ALA A 249 -14.94 14.18 22.06
C ALA A 249 -13.78 15.16 21.95
N MET A 250 -12.61 14.76 22.47
CA MET A 250 -11.40 15.58 22.46
C MET A 250 -11.01 16.03 21.05
N ARG A 251 -11.18 15.13 20.07
CA ARG A 251 -10.76 15.37 18.70
C ARG A 251 -11.71 16.22 17.89
N ASN A 252 -13.01 15.98 18.06
CA ASN A 252 -14.03 16.70 17.32
C ASN A 252 -14.44 18.00 18.02
N GLN A 253 -13.88 18.28 19.20
CA GLN A 253 -14.22 19.43 20.05
C GLN A 253 -15.72 19.43 20.41
N VAL A 254 -16.25 18.25 20.70
CA VAL A 254 -17.66 18.00 21.07
C VAL A 254 -17.75 17.31 22.43
N SER A 255 -18.95 17.14 22.98
CA SER A 255 -19.15 16.38 24.22
C SER A 255 -18.92 14.88 24.00
N ALA A 256 -18.48 14.17 25.03
CA ALA A 256 -18.40 12.70 25.00
C ALA A 256 -19.77 12.04 24.84
N ALA A 257 -20.85 12.74 25.22
CA ALA A 257 -22.21 12.29 24.97
C ALA A 257 -22.60 12.32 23.48
N ASP A 258 -21.86 13.08 22.65
CA ASP A 258 -22.07 13.17 21.20
C ASP A 258 -21.28 12.09 20.43
N ALA A 259 -20.54 11.22 21.15
CA ALA A 259 -19.87 10.09 20.53
C ALA A 259 -20.90 9.07 19.99
N PRO A 260 -20.67 8.48 18.81
CA PRO A 260 -21.57 7.47 18.27
C PRO A 260 -21.74 6.31 19.25
N ASN A 261 -22.99 5.94 19.53
CA ASN A 261 -23.27 4.70 20.25
C ASN A 261 -23.09 3.53 19.28
N LEU A 262 -22.01 2.77 19.46
CA LEU A 262 -21.65 1.65 18.60
C LEU A 262 -21.98 0.35 19.33
N ASP A 263 -22.70 -0.55 18.65
CA ASP A 263 -22.95 -1.89 19.17
C ASP A 263 -21.78 -2.82 18.86
N ASN A 264 -21.47 -3.73 19.80
CA ASN A 264 -20.42 -4.73 19.64
C ASN A 264 -20.68 -5.68 18.46
N SER A 265 -21.93 -5.88 18.05
CA SER A 265 -22.29 -6.75 16.93
C SER A 265 -23.49 -6.20 16.16
N VAL A 266 -23.37 -6.09 14.84
CA VAL A 266 -24.40 -5.48 13.98
C VAL A 266 -24.54 -6.29 12.68
N ASN A 267 -25.78 -6.60 12.29
CA ASN A 267 -26.12 -7.12 10.96
C ASN A 267 -26.71 -5.99 10.11
N ARG A 268 -26.28 -5.90 8.84
CA ARG A 268 -26.80 -4.95 7.85
C ARG A 268 -27.06 -5.63 6.52
#